data_AF-A0A4Q7YGI8-F1
#
_entry.id   AF-A0A4Q7YGI8-F1
#
_cell.length_a   1.000
_cell.length_b   1.000
_cell.length_c   1.000
_cell.angle_alpha   90.00
_cell.angle_beta   90.00
_cell.angle_gamma   90.00
#
_symmetry.space_group_name_H-M   'P 1'
#
loop_
_entity.id
_entity.type
_entity.pdbx_description
1 polymer ?
#
loop_
_entity_poly.entity_id
_entity_poly.type
_entity_poly.pdbx_seq_one_letter_code
_entity_poly.pdbx_strand_id
1 'polypeptide(L)'
;MVVTSVGCPSLFGQPPLSANVQVGHNSWTFKEGAPAEVQCLSQTNDGFLWLGSPNGLFRFDGTRIEPFNSPFGDRLLSNNLYSLLAPTSGGLWIGYTFGGFSFLDKGRVTNYASETGSVFGFVQDRNGVVWAGTSSGLWRFDHSGWQHLGVEWNAPAGPVTQVGFDSEGILWALVGGVDAPKDLMYLIPATRHFKTAGSNLSVNGFSRELDRTVLTAPVAPRGSDSSKGSDERLPAYPAVKDNLQIADRNNSVWISPWYKPVVMRLPKDSLRDVQKNASTVISETYNVNPFQNAELVDREGNIWFGDIRGIHRFFYTPLIRQEFPTEKSASSDFAVAPDENGGVWISFNSGGANVKADLYHVLRGKAERRLPQVTPFFIYRAPDNTFWFSGERCLWHLVGDDFVRVNLPPENVNQSEFLQTITEDQQGGIWVSFGRHGLYRLANGSWTSYGGRDDLPKSWMMIAFTDSLGRVWFGAATGSFGTSTRLVPQSVLRQK
;
A
#
# COMPACT_ATOMS: atom_id res chain seq x y z
N MET A 1 -1.07 20.65 -21.57
CA MET A 1 -0.09 19.55 -21.46
C MET A 1 -0.81 18.26 -21.85
N VAL A 2 -0.51 17.68 -23.02
CA VAL A 2 -0.97 16.32 -23.37
C VAL A 2 -0.04 15.37 -22.63
N VAL A 3 -0.54 14.69 -21.60
CA VAL A 3 0.25 13.72 -20.84
C VAL A 3 0.29 12.43 -21.65
N THR A 4 1.38 12.25 -22.40
CA THR A 4 1.87 10.92 -22.76
C THR A 4 2.97 10.58 -21.76
N SER A 5 2.79 9.47 -21.03
CA SER A 5 3.65 9.09 -19.92
C SER A 5 5.05 8.73 -20.40
N VAL A 6 6.06 9.52 -20.05
CA VAL A 6 7.46 9.07 -19.99
C VAL A 6 8.20 9.78 -18.86
N GLY A 7 8.79 9.01 -17.94
CA GLY A 7 9.96 9.38 -17.13
C GLY A 7 9.76 10.38 -15.98
N CYS A 8 9.57 9.86 -14.78
CA CYS A 8 9.57 10.62 -13.52
C CYS A 8 11.02 10.79 -12.99
N PRO A 9 11.48 11.97 -12.56
CA PRO A 9 12.58 12.09 -11.62
C PRO A 9 12.02 12.02 -10.18
N SER A 10 12.55 11.09 -9.41
CA SER A 10 12.32 10.95 -7.98
C SER A 10 12.96 12.11 -7.22
N LEU A 11 12.16 12.88 -6.48
CA LEU A 11 12.64 13.66 -5.35
C LEU A 11 12.02 13.09 -4.07
N PHE A 12 12.90 12.60 -3.18
CA PHE A 12 12.55 12.17 -1.84
C PHE A 12 12.27 13.39 -0.96
N GLY A 13 11.05 13.44 -0.41
CA GLY A 13 10.66 14.29 0.70
C GLY A 13 9.37 13.74 1.26
N GLN A 14 9.39 13.20 2.49
CA GLN A 14 8.17 12.74 3.16
C GLN A 14 7.26 13.95 3.41
N PRO A 15 6.01 13.97 2.90
CA PRO A 15 5.07 15.01 3.27
C PRO A 15 4.63 14.82 4.74
N PRO A 16 4.35 15.91 5.47
CA PRO A 16 3.87 15.84 6.84
C PRO A 16 2.50 15.14 6.92
N LEU A 17 2.20 14.56 8.08
CA LEU A 17 0.94 13.89 8.43
C LEU A 17 -0.27 14.78 8.14
N SER A 18 -0.92 14.56 6.99
CA SER A 18 -2.19 15.21 6.62
C SER A 18 -3.35 14.28 6.90
N ALA A 19 -4.47 14.83 7.42
CA ALA A 19 -5.67 14.13 7.86
C ALA A 19 -6.45 13.28 6.83
N ASN A 20 -5.89 13.04 5.63
CA ASN A 20 -6.49 12.28 4.53
C ASN A 20 -5.59 11.13 4.05
N VAL A 21 -4.93 10.42 4.96
CA VAL A 21 -4.17 9.22 4.58
C VAL A 21 -5.13 8.05 4.35
N GLN A 22 -5.28 7.61 3.10
CA GLN A 22 -6.04 6.40 2.78
C GLN A 22 -5.17 5.16 2.99
N VAL A 23 -5.83 4.06 3.36
CA VAL A 23 -5.21 2.74 3.43
C VAL A 23 -5.45 2.02 2.10
N GLY A 24 -4.37 1.81 1.35
CA GLY A 24 -4.35 0.91 0.20
C GLY A 24 -4.29 -0.55 0.65
N HIS A 25 -4.89 -1.42 -0.14
CA HIS A 25 -4.91 -2.87 0.07
C HIS A 25 -4.52 -3.61 -1.20
N ASN A 26 -3.45 -4.40 -1.12
CA ASN A 26 -3.09 -5.37 -2.15
C ASN A 26 -3.24 -6.78 -1.60
N SER A 27 -3.56 -7.73 -2.46
CA SER A 27 -3.59 -9.15 -2.11
C SER A 27 -2.94 -9.98 -3.19
N TRP A 28 -2.19 -11.00 -2.77
CA TRP A 28 -1.67 -12.04 -3.64
C TRP A 28 -2.32 -13.35 -3.21
N THR A 29 -3.06 -13.94 -4.13
CA THR A 29 -3.72 -15.23 -3.96
C THR A 29 -3.02 -16.29 -4.79
N PHE A 30 -3.58 -17.50 -4.82
CA PHE A 30 -3.12 -18.55 -5.73
C PHE A 30 -2.99 -18.08 -7.19
N LYS A 31 -3.87 -17.18 -7.67
CA LYS A 31 -3.80 -16.65 -9.04
C LYS A 31 -2.52 -15.84 -9.30
N GLU A 32 -1.99 -15.21 -8.27
CA GLU A 32 -0.78 -14.39 -8.31
C GLU A 32 0.46 -15.18 -7.81
N GLY A 33 0.34 -16.50 -7.61
CA GLY A 33 1.42 -17.39 -7.21
C GLY A 33 1.64 -17.52 -5.70
N ALA A 34 0.77 -16.94 -4.87
CA ALA A 34 0.86 -17.12 -3.42
C ALA A 34 0.48 -18.56 -3.01
N PRO A 35 1.15 -19.17 -2.02
CA PRO A 35 0.72 -20.44 -1.47
C PRO A 35 -0.61 -20.28 -0.73
N ALA A 36 -1.38 -21.36 -0.67
CA ALA A 36 -2.54 -21.45 0.22
C ALA A 36 -2.06 -21.55 1.68
N GLU A 37 -2.90 -21.10 2.61
CA GLU A 37 -2.65 -21.20 4.06
C GLU A 37 -1.30 -20.64 4.49
N VAL A 38 -1.13 -19.31 4.37
CA VAL A 38 0.08 -18.65 4.86
C VAL A 38 -0.01 -18.49 6.38
N GLN A 39 0.65 -19.37 7.12
CA GLN A 39 0.53 -19.52 8.57
C GLN A 39 1.54 -18.68 9.36
N CYS A 40 2.66 -18.29 8.74
CA CYS A 40 3.65 -17.42 9.39
C CYS A 40 4.41 -16.54 8.39
N LEU A 41 4.83 -15.35 8.87
CA LEU A 41 5.50 -14.32 8.06
C LEU A 41 6.76 -13.77 8.77
N SER A 42 7.80 -13.47 7.99
CA SER A 42 8.96 -12.70 8.48
C SER A 42 9.66 -11.93 7.35
N GLN A 43 10.41 -10.88 7.68
CA GLN A 43 11.19 -10.10 6.69
C GLN A 43 12.68 -10.13 7.02
N THR A 44 13.49 -10.72 6.13
CA THR A 44 14.95 -10.74 6.28
C THR A 44 15.58 -9.37 5.97
N ASN A 45 16.82 -9.14 6.43
CA ASN A 45 17.51 -7.84 6.28
C ASN A 45 17.78 -7.44 4.83
N ASP A 46 17.74 -8.39 3.90
CA ASP A 46 17.85 -8.19 2.45
C ASP A 46 16.51 -7.79 1.79
N GLY A 47 15.45 -7.62 2.57
CA GLY A 47 14.15 -7.10 2.12
C GLY A 47 13.15 -8.18 1.71
N PHE A 48 13.57 -9.44 1.54
CA PHE A 48 12.64 -10.51 1.18
C PHE A 48 11.64 -10.79 2.30
N LEU A 49 10.41 -11.02 1.89
CA LEU A 49 9.37 -11.57 2.74
C LEU A 49 9.40 -13.09 2.65
N TRP A 50 9.35 -13.74 3.80
CA TRP A 50 9.33 -15.19 3.94
C TRP A 50 7.97 -15.63 4.45
N LEU A 51 7.40 -16.62 3.77
CA LEU A 51 6.06 -17.12 4.01
C LEU A 51 6.16 -18.60 4.36
N GLY A 52 5.64 -19.00 5.52
CA GLY A 52 5.46 -20.41 5.86
C GLY A 52 4.04 -20.86 5.53
N SER A 53 3.94 -21.99 4.85
CA SER A 53 2.67 -22.67 4.55
C SER A 53 2.82 -24.18 4.79
N PRO A 54 1.72 -24.96 4.83
CA PRO A 54 1.80 -26.42 4.86
C PRO A 54 2.59 -27.04 3.70
N ASN A 55 2.74 -26.30 2.59
CA ASN A 55 3.51 -26.72 1.42
C ASN A 55 5.00 -26.33 1.49
N GLY A 56 5.46 -25.81 2.63
CA GLY A 56 6.85 -25.42 2.86
C GLY A 56 7.07 -23.91 2.93
N LEU A 57 8.33 -23.54 2.79
CA LEU A 57 8.81 -22.15 2.88
C LEU A 57 8.81 -21.50 1.50
N PHE A 58 8.30 -20.27 1.42
CA PHE A 58 8.29 -19.46 0.21
C PHE A 58 9.00 -18.13 0.46
N ARG A 59 9.55 -17.55 -0.60
CA ARG A 59 10.17 -16.23 -0.59
C ARG A 59 9.44 -15.30 -1.56
N PHE A 60 9.29 -14.05 -1.17
CA PHE A 60 8.58 -13.02 -1.91
C PHE A 60 9.43 -11.75 -2.00
N ASP A 61 9.62 -11.25 -3.23
CA ASP A 61 10.44 -10.07 -3.55
C ASP A 61 9.63 -8.76 -3.71
N GLY A 62 8.32 -8.82 -3.47
CA GLY A 62 7.37 -7.73 -3.75
C GLY A 62 6.62 -7.89 -5.07
N THR A 63 7.08 -8.76 -5.96
CA THR A 63 6.48 -9.04 -7.27
C THR A 63 6.24 -10.53 -7.53
N ARG A 64 7.15 -11.42 -7.11
CA ARG A 64 7.10 -12.86 -7.37
C ARG A 64 7.24 -13.65 -6.08
N ILE A 65 6.35 -14.62 -5.91
CA ILE A 65 6.38 -15.58 -4.82
C ILE A 65 6.91 -16.89 -5.38
N GLU A 66 7.97 -17.43 -4.77
CA GLU A 66 8.61 -18.66 -5.21
C GLU A 66 8.85 -19.63 -4.03
N PRO A 67 8.72 -20.95 -4.23
CA PRO A 67 9.10 -21.91 -3.21
C PRO A 67 10.61 -21.86 -2.97
N PHE A 68 11.00 -21.86 -1.70
CA PHE A 68 12.40 -21.91 -1.32
C PHE A 68 12.96 -23.30 -1.58
N ASN A 69 14.04 -23.35 -2.34
CA ASN A 69 14.87 -24.53 -2.52
C ASN A 69 16.31 -24.14 -2.21
N SER A 70 16.99 -24.88 -1.34
CA SER A 70 18.39 -24.61 -1.05
C SER A 70 19.23 -24.83 -2.33
N PRO A 71 20.04 -23.85 -2.76
CA PRO A 71 20.96 -24.04 -3.88
C PRO A 71 22.08 -25.05 -3.57
N PHE A 72 22.23 -25.44 -2.30
CA PHE A 72 23.21 -26.42 -1.84
C PHE A 72 22.63 -27.82 -1.66
N GLY A 73 21.33 -28.01 -1.92
CA GLY A 73 20.63 -29.28 -1.70
C GLY A 73 20.24 -29.54 -0.24
N ASP A 74 20.45 -28.57 0.66
CA ASP A 74 20.05 -28.67 2.06
C ASP A 74 18.51 -28.74 2.17
N ARG A 75 18.02 -29.47 3.17
CA ARG A 75 16.58 -29.66 3.41
C ARG A 75 16.20 -29.12 4.78
N LEU A 76 15.02 -28.49 4.83
CA LEU A 76 14.32 -28.18 6.08
C LEU A 76 13.95 -29.49 6.81
N LEU A 77 13.86 -29.44 8.14
CA LEU A 77 13.42 -30.59 8.95
C LEU A 77 12.01 -31.09 8.56
N SER A 78 11.13 -30.16 8.18
CA SER A 78 9.73 -30.46 7.83
C SER A 78 9.16 -29.36 6.93
N ASN A 79 8.04 -29.66 6.25
CA ASN A 79 7.24 -28.67 5.53
C ASN A 79 6.14 -28.05 6.39
N ASN A 80 5.90 -28.58 7.60
CA ASN A 80 4.92 -28.04 8.54
C ASN A 80 5.55 -26.95 9.41
N LEU A 81 5.71 -25.77 8.83
CA LEU A 81 6.26 -24.58 9.50
C LEU A 81 5.18 -23.93 10.38
N TYR A 82 5.57 -23.50 11.57
CA TYR A 82 4.66 -22.86 12.53
C TYR A 82 5.04 -21.40 12.82
N SER A 83 6.33 -21.09 12.81
CA SER A 83 6.83 -19.76 13.16
C SER A 83 8.12 -19.43 12.43
N LEU A 84 8.32 -18.14 12.18
CA LEU A 84 9.48 -17.57 11.51
C LEU A 84 10.01 -16.37 12.29
N LEU A 85 11.33 -16.21 12.34
CA LEU A 85 11.98 -15.02 12.87
C LEU A 85 13.22 -14.69 12.05
N ALA A 86 13.26 -13.51 11.46
CA ALA A 86 14.48 -12.92 10.92
C ALA A 86 15.19 -12.13 12.04
N PRO A 87 16.28 -12.67 12.64
CA PRO A 87 17.02 -11.94 13.65
C PRO A 87 17.75 -10.73 13.04
N THR A 88 18.08 -9.75 13.88
CA THR A 88 18.82 -8.53 13.50
C THR A 88 20.20 -8.85 12.92
N SER A 89 20.82 -9.97 13.31
CA SER A 89 22.09 -10.47 12.78
C SER A 89 22.00 -11.00 11.33
N GLY A 90 20.79 -11.16 10.79
CA GLY A 90 20.54 -11.76 9.48
C GLY A 90 20.24 -13.25 9.53
N GLY A 91 19.78 -13.80 8.40
CA GLY A 91 19.25 -15.15 8.29
C GLY A 91 17.79 -15.25 8.75
N LEU A 92 17.30 -16.49 8.89
CA LEU A 92 15.92 -16.80 9.22
C LEU A 92 15.85 -18.05 10.11
N TRP A 93 15.34 -17.88 11.32
CA TRP A 93 14.92 -18.98 12.18
C TRP A 93 13.56 -19.51 11.75
N ILE A 94 13.45 -20.84 11.73
CA ILE A 94 12.27 -21.58 11.32
C ILE A 94 11.92 -22.55 12.44
N GLY A 95 10.69 -22.46 12.92
CA GLY A 95 10.11 -23.36 13.91
C GLY A 95 8.99 -24.21 13.29
N TYR A 96 8.88 -25.46 13.74
CA TYR A 96 7.98 -26.45 13.14
C TYR A 96 6.84 -26.85 14.07
N THR A 97 5.74 -27.33 13.49
CA THR A 97 4.57 -27.85 14.22
C THR A 97 4.92 -29.09 15.05
N PHE A 98 5.82 -29.93 14.56
CA PHE A 98 6.19 -31.19 15.21
C PHE A 98 7.60 -31.17 15.82
N GLY A 99 8.19 -29.97 15.95
CA GLY A 99 9.43 -29.73 16.68
C GLY A 99 10.72 -29.63 15.87
N GLY A 100 11.76 -29.23 16.60
CA GLY A 100 13.04 -28.82 16.07
C GLY A 100 13.06 -27.37 15.56
N PHE A 101 14.26 -26.93 15.23
CA PHE A 101 14.52 -25.61 14.66
C PHE A 101 15.37 -25.76 13.41
N SER A 102 15.21 -24.85 12.45
CA SER A 102 16.19 -24.68 11.38
C SER A 102 16.62 -23.23 11.30
N PHE A 103 17.87 -23.03 10.92
CA PHE A 103 18.41 -21.71 10.61
C PHE A 103 18.80 -21.66 9.13
N LEU A 104 18.19 -20.75 8.40
CA LEU A 104 18.51 -20.45 7.02
C LEU A 104 19.40 -19.22 6.95
N ASP A 105 20.62 -19.38 6.46
CA ASP A 105 21.54 -18.27 6.19
C ASP A 105 22.14 -18.42 4.79
N LYS A 106 21.96 -17.39 3.95
CA LYS A 106 22.50 -17.31 2.58
C LYS A 106 22.26 -18.60 1.76
N GLY A 107 21.06 -19.18 1.89
CA GLY A 107 20.66 -20.39 1.19
C GLY A 107 21.09 -21.71 1.83
N ARG A 108 21.94 -21.69 2.87
CA ARG A 108 22.31 -22.87 3.65
C ARG A 108 21.34 -23.10 4.79
N VAL A 109 20.98 -24.36 5.03
CA VAL A 109 20.09 -24.75 6.14
C VAL A 109 20.89 -25.51 7.18
N THR A 110 20.86 -25.04 8.42
CA THR A 110 21.37 -25.77 9.59
C THR A 110 20.19 -26.25 10.43
N ASN A 111 20.07 -27.57 10.59
CA ASN A 111 18.97 -28.19 11.33
C ASN A 111 19.38 -28.50 12.77
N TYR A 112 18.52 -28.14 13.71
CA TYR A 112 18.62 -28.44 15.14
C TYR A 112 17.42 -29.31 15.52
N ALA A 113 17.53 -30.61 15.25
CA ALA A 113 16.52 -31.57 15.68
C ALA A 113 16.46 -31.59 17.22
N SER A 114 15.26 -31.47 17.78
CA SER A 114 15.05 -31.43 19.22
C SER A 114 13.61 -31.84 19.55
N GLU A 115 13.39 -32.39 20.74
CA GLU A 115 12.07 -32.76 21.28
C GLU A 115 11.31 -31.54 21.82
N THR A 116 11.35 -30.42 21.10
CA THR A 116 10.69 -29.18 21.50
C THR A 116 9.16 -29.28 21.45
N GLY A 117 8.65 -30.23 20.65
CA GLY A 117 7.31 -30.19 20.08
C GLY A 117 7.05 -28.86 19.34
N SER A 118 5.80 -28.44 19.17
CA SER A 118 5.44 -27.27 18.37
C SER A 118 6.19 -26.01 18.81
N VAL A 119 6.85 -25.33 17.87
CA VAL A 119 7.54 -24.07 18.12
C VAL A 119 6.57 -22.92 17.84
N PHE A 120 5.91 -22.45 18.88
CA PHE A 120 4.81 -21.49 18.77
C PHE A 120 5.24 -20.11 18.31
N GLY A 121 6.45 -19.67 18.69
CA GLY A 121 6.98 -18.38 18.27
C GLY A 121 8.38 -18.13 18.80
N PHE A 122 9.03 -17.13 18.21
CA PHE A 122 10.37 -16.69 18.59
C PHE A 122 10.39 -15.21 18.95
N VAL A 123 11.36 -14.82 19.77
CA VAL A 123 11.71 -13.42 20.00
C VAL A 123 13.22 -13.29 20.20
N GLN A 124 13.81 -12.18 19.75
CA GLN A 124 15.23 -11.89 19.95
C GLN A 124 15.40 -10.75 20.98
N ASP A 125 16.39 -10.89 21.86
CA ASP A 125 16.79 -9.81 22.77
C ASP A 125 17.78 -8.82 22.09
N ARG A 126 18.09 -7.72 22.78
CA ARG A 126 19.03 -6.70 22.26
C ARG A 126 20.47 -7.18 22.10
N ASN A 127 20.85 -8.29 22.75
CA ASN A 127 22.18 -8.88 22.67
C ASN A 127 22.26 -9.95 21.57
N GLY A 128 21.16 -10.22 20.87
CA GLY A 128 21.10 -11.19 19.79
C GLY A 128 20.69 -12.61 20.22
N VAL A 129 20.40 -12.84 21.51
CA VAL A 129 19.93 -14.13 22.03
C VAL A 129 18.51 -14.36 21.54
N VAL A 130 18.24 -15.55 21.00
CA VAL A 130 16.91 -15.92 20.53
C VAL A 130 16.23 -16.80 21.55
N TRP A 131 14.97 -16.53 21.81
CA TRP A 131 14.09 -17.26 22.71
C TRP A 131 12.95 -17.87 21.90
N ALA A 132 12.55 -19.08 22.23
CA ALA A 132 11.46 -19.78 21.57
C ALA A 132 10.47 -20.32 22.61
N GLY A 133 9.20 -19.96 22.46
CA GLY A 133 8.10 -20.59 23.17
C GLY A 133 7.69 -21.87 22.44
N THR A 134 7.63 -22.99 23.15
CA THR A 134 7.33 -24.30 22.55
C THR A 134 6.33 -25.09 23.38
N SER A 135 5.80 -26.19 22.85
CA SER A 135 4.93 -27.10 23.63
C SER A 135 5.65 -27.80 24.78
N SER A 136 6.98 -27.91 24.72
CA SER A 136 7.83 -28.47 25.80
C SER A 136 8.34 -27.43 26.81
N GLY A 137 7.94 -26.16 26.67
CA GLY A 137 8.42 -25.07 27.50
C GLY A 137 9.27 -24.07 26.74
N LEU A 138 10.16 -23.38 27.45
CA LEU A 138 10.95 -22.28 26.92
C LEU A 138 12.35 -22.75 26.48
N TRP A 139 12.79 -22.30 25.32
CA TRP A 139 14.11 -22.58 24.77
C TRP A 139 14.87 -21.28 24.50
N ARG A 140 16.21 -21.35 24.61
CA ARG A 140 17.11 -20.21 24.41
C ARG A 140 18.29 -20.61 23.51
N PHE A 141 18.66 -19.73 22.59
CA PHE A 141 19.83 -19.87 21.71
C PHE A 141 20.80 -18.72 21.94
N ASP A 142 22.01 -19.03 22.42
CA ASP A 142 23.04 -18.05 22.81
C ASP A 142 24.30 -18.10 21.95
N HIS A 143 24.10 -18.31 20.65
CA HIS A 143 25.16 -18.48 19.64
C HIS A 143 25.91 -19.82 19.72
N SER A 144 25.89 -20.52 20.85
CA SER A 144 26.52 -21.84 21.00
C SER A 144 25.60 -22.99 20.62
N GLY A 145 24.30 -22.86 20.87
CA GLY A 145 23.31 -23.90 20.62
C GLY A 145 21.97 -23.61 21.30
N TRP A 146 20.98 -24.45 21.02
CA TRP A 146 19.67 -24.40 21.68
C TRP A 146 19.72 -25.10 23.05
N GLN A 147 19.20 -24.44 24.06
CA GLN A 147 19.12 -24.91 25.44
C GLN A 147 17.65 -24.88 25.89
N HIS A 148 17.16 -26.01 26.40
CA HIS A 148 15.88 -26.04 27.11
C HIS A 148 16.07 -25.42 28.50
N LEU A 149 15.18 -24.54 28.90
CA LEU A 149 15.25 -23.89 30.21
C LEU A 149 14.35 -24.63 31.19
N GLY A 150 14.96 -25.08 32.28
CA GLY A 150 14.29 -25.89 33.28
C GLY A 150 14.08 -25.17 34.61
N VAL A 151 13.93 -25.99 35.65
CA VAL A 151 13.70 -25.59 37.04
C VAL A 151 14.78 -24.64 37.57
N GLU A 152 16.01 -24.72 37.05
CA GLU A 152 17.13 -23.88 37.44
C GLU A 152 16.94 -22.39 37.07
N TRP A 153 16.03 -22.08 36.15
CA TRP A 153 15.58 -20.71 35.85
C TRP A 153 14.19 -20.40 36.42
N ASN A 154 13.60 -21.29 37.21
CA ASN A 154 12.18 -21.29 37.52
C ASN A 154 11.32 -21.16 36.23
N ALA A 155 11.79 -21.74 35.12
CA ALA A 155 11.19 -21.55 33.82
C ALA A 155 9.82 -22.25 33.74
N PRO A 156 8.95 -21.81 32.81
CA PRO A 156 7.66 -22.47 32.57
C PRO A 156 7.81 -23.97 32.28
N ALA A 157 7.17 -24.82 33.11
CA ALA A 157 7.17 -26.27 32.91
C ALA A 157 6.15 -26.77 31.87
N GLY A 158 5.25 -25.89 31.42
CA GLY A 158 4.20 -26.20 30.45
C GLY A 158 4.39 -25.50 29.10
N PRO A 159 3.46 -25.72 28.15
CA PRO A 159 3.50 -25.09 26.82
C PRO A 159 3.62 -23.58 26.92
N VAL A 160 4.55 -22.97 26.19
CA VAL A 160 4.71 -21.51 26.11
C VAL A 160 4.17 -21.04 24.77
N THR A 161 2.91 -20.62 24.73
CA THR A 161 2.21 -20.28 23.47
C THR A 161 2.60 -18.93 22.89
N GLN A 162 3.18 -18.02 23.68
CA GLN A 162 3.70 -16.76 23.18
C GLN A 162 4.82 -16.22 24.06
N VAL A 163 5.80 -15.58 23.42
CA VAL A 163 6.90 -14.85 24.06
C VAL A 163 7.05 -13.46 23.45
N GLY A 164 7.52 -12.49 24.22
CA GLY A 164 7.79 -11.15 23.72
C GLY A 164 8.55 -10.27 24.72
N PHE A 165 9.37 -9.35 24.22
CA PHE A 165 10.04 -8.35 25.05
C PHE A 165 9.24 -7.06 25.11
N ASP A 166 9.20 -6.42 26.27
CA ASP A 166 8.73 -5.03 26.39
C ASP A 166 9.87 -4.00 26.17
N SER A 167 9.53 -2.71 26.25
CA SER A 167 10.48 -1.61 26.01
C SER A 167 11.63 -1.56 27.02
N GLU A 168 11.44 -2.14 28.22
CA GLU A 168 12.43 -2.22 29.29
C GLU A 168 13.31 -3.48 29.18
N GLY A 169 13.02 -4.37 28.21
CA GLY A 169 13.76 -5.60 27.97
C GLY A 169 13.31 -6.76 28.85
N ILE A 170 12.16 -6.67 29.53
CA ILE A 170 11.59 -7.79 30.27
C ILE A 170 11.00 -8.78 29.27
N LEU A 171 11.39 -10.05 29.41
CA LEU A 171 10.81 -11.13 28.63
C LEU A 171 9.50 -11.57 29.27
N TRP A 172 8.40 -11.48 28.54
CA TRP A 172 7.09 -11.98 28.92
C TRP A 172 6.80 -13.30 28.22
N ALA A 173 6.17 -14.23 28.94
CA ALA A 173 5.78 -15.55 28.44
C ALA A 173 4.34 -15.88 28.86
N LEU A 174 3.51 -16.31 27.90
CA LEU A 174 2.21 -16.89 28.15
C LEU A 174 2.31 -18.41 28.17
N VAL A 175 1.99 -18.99 29.33
CA VAL A 175 2.19 -20.40 29.64
C VAL A 175 0.83 -21.08 29.75
N GLY A 176 0.56 -22.07 28.92
CA GLY A 176 -0.73 -22.73 28.81
C GLY A 176 -1.00 -23.17 27.38
N GLY A 177 -1.90 -24.13 27.21
CA GLY A 177 -2.33 -24.59 25.89
C GLY A 177 -3.06 -23.52 25.08
N VAL A 178 -3.31 -23.81 23.79
CA VAL A 178 -3.99 -22.88 22.87
C VAL A 178 -5.41 -22.53 23.38
N ASP A 179 -6.16 -23.54 23.84
CA ASP A 179 -7.54 -23.41 24.31
C ASP A 179 -7.68 -23.54 25.85
N ALA A 180 -6.60 -23.26 26.58
CA ALA A 180 -6.55 -23.37 28.03
C ALA A 180 -6.27 -22.00 28.68
N PRO A 181 -6.73 -21.78 29.93
CA PRO A 181 -6.29 -20.64 30.71
C PRO A 181 -4.76 -20.59 30.79
N LYS A 182 -4.22 -19.37 30.72
CA LYS A 182 -2.78 -19.14 30.65
C LYS A 182 -2.25 -18.48 31.91
N ASP A 183 -1.07 -18.89 32.34
CA ASP A 183 -0.26 -18.18 33.30
C ASP A 183 0.63 -17.17 32.57
N LEU A 184 0.77 -15.99 33.15
CA LEU A 184 1.66 -14.95 32.68
C LEU A 184 2.93 -14.98 33.53
N MET A 185 4.05 -15.27 32.91
CA MET A 185 5.36 -15.29 33.54
C MET A 185 6.28 -14.26 32.91
N TYR A 186 7.26 -13.77 33.67
CA TYR A 186 8.23 -12.79 33.19
C TYR A 186 9.63 -13.04 33.71
N LEU A 187 10.63 -12.63 32.94
CA LEU A 187 12.05 -12.66 33.30
C LEU A 187 12.62 -11.26 33.19
N ILE A 188 13.06 -10.73 34.33
CA ILE A 188 13.80 -9.47 34.40
C ILE A 188 15.21 -9.71 33.81
N PRO A 189 15.75 -8.77 33.02
CA PRO A 189 17.13 -8.86 32.54
C PRO A 189 18.12 -9.21 33.67
N ALA A 190 19.06 -10.12 33.36
CA ALA A 190 20.13 -10.58 34.25
C ALA A 190 19.74 -11.37 35.53
N THR A 191 18.47 -11.51 35.89
CA THR A 191 18.08 -12.25 37.12
C THR A 191 18.08 -13.77 36.96
N ARG A 192 17.95 -14.26 35.72
CA ARG A 192 17.88 -15.68 35.33
C ARG A 192 16.78 -16.50 36.04
N HIS A 193 15.82 -15.85 36.67
CA HIS A 193 14.69 -16.52 37.34
C HIS A 193 13.38 -15.91 36.87
N PHE A 194 12.51 -16.74 36.31
CA PHE A 194 11.16 -16.32 35.97
C PHE A 194 10.32 -16.10 37.23
N LYS A 195 9.41 -15.14 37.15
CA LYS A 195 8.40 -14.86 38.16
C LYS A 195 7.01 -14.92 37.53
N THR A 196 6.02 -15.30 38.32
CA THR A 196 4.62 -15.30 37.88
C THR A 196 4.02 -13.92 38.12
N ALA A 197 3.43 -13.32 37.08
CA ALA A 197 2.72 -12.04 37.15
C ALA A 197 1.20 -12.20 37.21
N GLY A 198 0.66 -13.31 36.73
CA GLY A 198 -0.77 -13.62 36.77
C GLY A 198 -1.01 -15.08 36.43
N SER A 199 -2.14 -15.61 36.87
CA SER A 199 -2.50 -17.02 36.64
C SER A 199 -3.93 -17.15 36.17
N ASN A 200 -4.22 -18.24 35.47
CA ASN A 200 -5.58 -18.60 35.01
C ASN A 200 -6.24 -17.50 34.16
N LEU A 201 -5.48 -16.89 33.24
CA LEU A 201 -5.93 -15.82 32.36
C LEU A 201 -6.60 -16.40 31.11
N SER A 202 -7.81 -15.93 30.80
CA SER A 202 -8.45 -16.20 29.51
C SER A 202 -7.98 -15.17 28.49
N VAL A 203 -6.90 -15.49 27.78
CA VAL A 203 -6.24 -14.59 26.82
C VAL A 203 -5.54 -15.38 25.71
N ASN A 204 -5.58 -14.86 24.48
CA ASN A 204 -4.93 -15.50 23.32
C ASN A 204 -3.53 -14.95 23.04
N GLY A 205 -3.25 -13.69 23.36
CA GLY A 205 -1.91 -13.13 23.18
C GLY A 205 -1.69 -11.68 23.62
N PHE A 206 -0.48 -11.19 23.35
CA PHE A 206 -0.05 -9.81 23.62
C PHE A 206 -0.47 -8.82 22.53
N SER A 207 -0.88 -7.62 22.95
CA SER A 207 -0.89 -6.44 22.07
C SER A 207 0.55 -6.00 21.83
N ARG A 208 0.89 -5.67 20.58
CA ARG A 208 2.25 -5.29 20.17
C ARG A 208 2.29 -3.93 19.47
N GLU A 209 3.41 -3.23 19.65
CA GLU A 209 3.80 -2.11 18.79
C GLU A 209 4.40 -2.64 17.47
N LEU A 210 4.66 -1.73 16.53
CA LEU A 210 5.15 -2.04 15.18
C LEU A 210 6.47 -2.83 15.16
N ASP A 211 7.35 -2.55 16.12
CA ASP A 211 8.64 -3.21 16.29
C ASP A 211 8.53 -4.57 17.00
N ARG A 212 7.30 -5.08 17.16
CA ARG A 212 6.94 -6.30 17.89
C ARG A 212 7.16 -6.22 19.40
N THR A 213 7.47 -5.05 19.95
CA THR A 213 7.56 -4.82 21.40
C THR A 213 6.19 -5.05 22.05
N VAL A 214 6.17 -5.79 23.15
CA VAL A 214 4.96 -6.01 23.94
C VAL A 214 4.54 -4.70 24.58
N LEU A 215 3.28 -4.32 24.35
CA LEU A 215 2.68 -3.15 24.98
C LEU A 215 2.47 -3.39 26.47
N THR A 216 2.98 -2.51 27.31
CA THR A 216 2.86 -2.61 28.77
C THR A 216 2.21 -1.38 29.40
N ALA A 217 1.51 -1.59 30.52
CA ALA A 217 0.93 -0.55 31.36
C ALA A 217 1.55 -0.57 32.77
N PRO A 218 1.61 0.57 33.48
CA PRO A 218 2.26 0.65 34.79
C PRO A 218 1.50 -0.06 35.93
N VAL A 219 0.24 -0.45 35.72
CA VAL A 219 -0.58 -1.18 36.70
C VAL A 219 -1.50 -2.15 35.97
N ALA A 220 -1.73 -3.33 36.55
CA ALA A 220 -2.72 -4.29 36.07
C ALA A 220 -4.13 -3.65 35.98
N PRO A 221 -4.96 -4.04 34.99
CA PRO A 221 -6.34 -3.58 34.92
C PRO A 221 -7.14 -3.97 36.17
N ARG A 222 -8.00 -3.08 36.69
CA ARG A 222 -8.95 -3.43 37.75
C ARG A 222 -9.88 -4.54 37.24
N GLY A 223 -9.89 -5.68 37.92
CA GLY A 223 -10.74 -6.84 37.56
C GLY A 223 -10.03 -7.98 36.84
N SER A 224 -8.71 -7.95 36.64
CA SER A 224 -7.95 -9.19 36.41
C SER A 224 -7.88 -9.93 37.74
N ASP A 225 -8.67 -10.99 37.90
CA ASP A 225 -8.65 -11.85 39.09
C ASP A 225 -7.28 -12.53 39.21
N SER A 226 -6.33 -11.86 39.87
CA SER A 226 -5.14 -12.47 40.45
C SER A 226 -5.22 -12.35 41.97
N SER A 227 -6.25 -12.98 42.54
CA SER A 227 -6.28 -13.25 43.98
C SER A 227 -5.37 -14.45 44.28
N LYS A 228 -4.07 -14.19 44.47
CA LYS A 228 -3.17 -14.90 45.41
C LYS A 228 -1.71 -14.38 45.29
N GLY A 229 -1.33 -13.57 46.28
CA GLY A 229 -0.03 -13.64 46.95
C GLY A 229 1.24 -13.36 46.14
N SER A 230 1.54 -12.09 45.89
CA SER A 230 2.88 -11.54 46.19
C SER A 230 2.76 -10.04 46.44
N ASP A 231 3.38 -9.53 47.52
CA ASP A 231 3.49 -8.09 47.82
C ASP A 231 4.44 -7.35 46.85
N GLU A 232 4.95 -8.05 45.83
CA GLU A 232 5.88 -7.48 44.86
C GLU A 232 5.12 -6.75 43.75
N ARG A 233 5.28 -5.42 43.71
CA ARG A 233 4.76 -4.60 42.63
C ARG A 233 5.40 -5.05 41.31
N LEU A 234 4.57 -5.39 40.33
CA LEU A 234 5.03 -5.73 38.99
C LEU A 234 5.82 -4.57 38.36
N PRO A 235 6.92 -4.86 37.64
CA PRO A 235 7.71 -3.83 36.96
C PRO A 235 6.90 -3.13 35.86
N ALA A 236 6.07 -3.90 35.14
CA ALA A 236 5.05 -3.44 34.20
C ALA A 236 4.00 -4.55 34.03
N TYR A 237 2.84 -4.26 33.43
CA TYR A 237 1.81 -5.26 33.12
C TYR A 237 1.54 -5.29 31.61
N PRO A 238 1.75 -6.42 30.92
CA PRO A 238 1.52 -6.50 29.48
C PRO A 238 0.03 -6.41 29.15
N ALA A 239 -0.29 -5.75 28.04
CA ALA A 239 -1.63 -5.73 27.49
C ALA A 239 -1.92 -7.09 26.85
N VAL A 240 -2.69 -7.94 27.54
CA VAL A 240 -3.05 -9.29 27.08
C VAL A 240 -4.53 -9.35 26.71
N LYS A 241 -4.87 -10.01 25.58
CA LYS A 241 -6.22 -10.03 24.99
C LYS A 241 -6.53 -11.31 24.22
N ASP A 242 -7.82 -11.52 23.96
CA ASP A 242 -8.35 -12.64 23.14
C ASP A 242 -8.17 -12.45 21.63
N ASN A 243 -7.85 -11.23 21.17
CA ASN A 243 -7.74 -10.91 19.75
C ASN A 243 -6.31 -10.48 19.40
N LEU A 244 -5.91 -10.72 18.16
CA LEU A 244 -4.66 -10.20 17.62
C LEU A 244 -4.75 -8.67 17.51
N GLN A 245 -3.73 -7.95 18.00
CA GLN A 245 -3.68 -6.48 17.95
C GLN A 245 -2.30 -5.93 17.59
N ILE A 246 -2.27 -5.05 16.60
CA ILE A 246 -1.08 -4.31 16.16
C ILE A 246 -1.40 -2.82 16.20
N ALA A 247 -0.63 -2.03 16.95
CA ALA A 247 -0.69 -0.58 16.86
C ALA A 247 0.17 -0.09 15.67
N ASP A 248 -0.34 0.88 14.90
CA ASP A 248 0.34 1.44 13.73
C ASP A 248 0.90 2.87 13.93
N ARG A 249 1.68 3.37 12.95
CA ARG A 249 2.36 4.69 13.02
C ARG A 249 1.38 5.86 13.01
N ASN A 250 0.16 5.65 12.52
CA ASN A 250 -0.85 6.69 12.33
C ASN A 250 -1.84 6.69 13.50
N ASN A 251 -1.37 6.33 14.69
CA ASN A 251 -2.16 6.26 15.90
C ASN A 251 -3.45 5.48 15.63
N SER A 252 -3.37 4.28 15.06
CA SER A 252 -4.51 3.39 14.85
C SER A 252 -4.15 1.97 15.31
N VAL A 253 -5.17 1.13 15.51
CA VAL A 253 -5.01 -0.26 15.95
C VAL A 253 -5.71 -1.18 14.97
N TRP A 254 -4.98 -2.20 14.54
CA TRP A 254 -5.46 -3.30 13.72
C TRP A 254 -5.84 -4.46 14.61
N ILE A 255 -7.08 -4.94 14.47
CA ILE A 255 -7.65 -5.99 15.29
C ILE A 255 -8.15 -7.10 14.40
N SER A 256 -7.72 -8.33 14.66
CA SER A 256 -8.33 -9.54 14.08
C SER A 256 -9.11 -10.28 15.16
N PRO A 257 -10.45 -10.17 15.20
CA PRO A 257 -11.25 -10.88 16.18
C PRO A 257 -11.26 -12.39 15.92
N TRP A 258 -11.03 -13.21 16.95
CA TRP A 258 -11.02 -14.67 16.78
C TRP A 258 -12.35 -15.25 16.27
N TYR A 259 -13.47 -14.55 16.50
CA TYR A 259 -14.83 -14.98 16.15
C TYR A 259 -15.33 -14.39 14.81
N LYS A 260 -14.53 -13.56 14.12
CA LYS A 260 -14.90 -13.01 12.81
C LYS A 260 -13.72 -13.07 11.84
N PRO A 261 -13.94 -13.50 10.58
CA PRO A 261 -12.90 -13.55 9.56
C PRO A 261 -12.63 -12.16 8.96
N VAL A 262 -12.39 -11.16 9.82
CA VAL A 262 -12.14 -9.78 9.40
C VAL A 262 -10.99 -9.17 10.15
N VAL A 263 -10.33 -8.23 9.49
CA VAL A 263 -9.41 -7.29 10.13
C VAL A 263 -10.07 -5.93 10.20
N MET A 264 -10.10 -5.35 11.39
CA MET A 264 -10.67 -4.04 11.67
C MET A 264 -9.57 -3.03 12.01
N ARG A 265 -9.64 -1.83 11.45
CA ARG A 265 -8.76 -0.70 11.81
C ARG A 265 -9.56 0.40 12.50
N LEU A 266 -9.05 0.90 13.63
CA LEU A 266 -9.66 1.98 14.42
C LEU A 266 -8.62 3.04 14.82
N PRO A 267 -8.99 4.34 14.89
CA PRO A 267 -8.15 5.38 15.51
C PRO A 267 -7.85 5.05 16.99
N LYS A 268 -6.59 5.24 17.40
CA LYS A 268 -6.03 4.98 18.74
C LYS A 268 -6.13 6.26 19.59
N ASP A 269 -7.32 6.74 19.89
CA ASP A 269 -7.47 7.83 20.87
C ASP A 269 -7.14 7.33 22.29
N SER A 270 -7.51 6.07 22.58
CA SER A 270 -7.16 5.33 23.81
C SER A 270 -7.40 3.83 23.57
N LEU A 271 -6.41 2.98 23.90
CA LEU A 271 -6.50 1.52 23.69
C LEU A 271 -7.73 0.90 24.38
N ARG A 272 -8.16 1.44 25.52
CA ARG A 272 -9.34 0.95 26.25
C ARG A 272 -10.64 1.30 25.55
N ASP A 273 -10.72 2.45 24.89
CA ASP A 273 -11.93 2.91 24.21
C ASP A 273 -12.09 2.23 22.86
N VAL A 274 -10.98 2.01 22.13
CA VAL A 274 -10.96 1.14 20.94
C VAL A 274 -11.51 -0.25 21.28
N GLN A 275 -11.10 -0.81 22.43
CA GLN A 275 -11.52 -2.16 22.85
C GLN A 275 -13.02 -2.26 23.17
N LYS A 276 -13.61 -1.24 23.80
CA LYS A 276 -15.05 -1.25 24.13
C LYS A 276 -15.92 -1.07 22.89
N ASN A 277 -15.43 -0.29 21.92
CA ASN A 277 -16.26 0.17 20.81
C ASN A 277 -15.99 -0.59 19.49
N ALA A 278 -14.95 -1.45 19.44
CA ALA A 278 -14.60 -2.21 18.25
C ALA A 278 -15.79 -2.99 17.67
N SER A 279 -16.30 -2.50 16.54
CA SER A 279 -17.37 -3.14 15.78
C SER A 279 -17.19 -2.83 14.30
N THR A 280 -17.75 -3.67 13.44
CA THR A 280 -17.72 -3.49 11.98
C THR A 280 -18.45 -2.22 11.51
N VAL A 281 -19.23 -1.58 12.38
CA VAL A 281 -20.00 -0.37 12.06
C VAL A 281 -19.13 0.89 12.16
N ILE A 282 -18.16 0.90 13.08
CA ILE A 282 -17.33 2.08 13.37
C ILE A 282 -15.85 1.88 13.00
N SER A 283 -15.54 0.80 12.27
CA SER A 283 -14.17 0.46 11.85
C SER A 283 -14.08 0.25 10.35
N GLU A 284 -12.92 0.57 9.78
CA GLU A 284 -12.55 0.12 8.44
C GLU A 284 -12.38 -1.41 8.52
N THR A 285 -13.26 -2.16 7.84
CA THR A 285 -13.31 -3.62 7.93
C THR A 285 -12.87 -4.26 6.61
N TYR A 286 -11.93 -5.19 6.69
CA TYR A 286 -11.40 -5.95 5.55
C TYR A 286 -11.70 -7.43 5.71
N ASN A 287 -12.16 -8.08 4.64
CA ASN A 287 -12.49 -9.51 4.63
C ASN A 287 -11.23 -10.39 4.52
N VAL A 288 -10.46 -10.41 5.61
CA VAL A 288 -9.19 -11.13 5.78
C VAL A 288 -9.27 -11.92 7.08
N ASN A 289 -8.88 -13.21 7.04
CA ASN A 289 -8.94 -14.09 8.20
C ASN A 289 -7.53 -14.62 8.54
N PRO A 290 -6.70 -13.81 9.20
CA PRO A 290 -5.30 -14.15 9.39
C PRO A 290 -5.08 -15.29 10.36
N PHE A 291 -4.04 -16.10 10.12
CA PHE A 291 -3.52 -17.01 11.13
C PHE A 291 -2.78 -16.24 12.23
N GLN A 292 -2.73 -16.80 13.44
CA GLN A 292 -2.18 -16.14 14.63
C GLN A 292 -0.70 -15.71 14.54
N ASN A 293 0.09 -16.37 13.69
CA ASN A 293 1.51 -16.09 13.48
C ASN A 293 1.79 -15.44 12.11
N ALA A 294 0.74 -15.18 11.34
CA ALA A 294 0.82 -14.69 9.98
C ALA A 294 0.68 -13.18 9.90
N GLU A 295 1.09 -12.46 10.94
CA GLU A 295 1.19 -11.00 10.92
C GLU A 295 2.64 -10.51 10.91
N LEU A 296 2.84 -9.40 10.20
CA LEU A 296 4.13 -8.75 10.10
C LEU A 296 3.93 -7.27 9.79
N VAL A 297 4.69 -6.43 10.49
CA VAL A 297 4.97 -5.08 10.01
C VAL A 297 6.32 -5.12 9.31
N ASP A 298 6.36 -4.72 8.06
CA ASP A 298 7.63 -4.62 7.33
C ASP A 298 8.41 -3.35 7.71
N ARG A 299 9.67 -3.25 7.29
CA ARG A 299 10.54 -2.10 7.60
C ARG A 299 10.00 -0.78 7.04
N GLU A 300 9.24 -0.84 5.95
CA GLU A 300 8.57 0.29 5.33
C GLU A 300 7.33 0.76 6.13
N GLY A 301 6.86 -0.04 7.09
CA GLY A 301 5.69 0.25 7.93
C GLY A 301 4.37 -0.21 7.33
N ASN A 302 4.40 -1.06 6.31
CA ASN A 302 3.21 -1.75 5.81
C ASN A 302 2.86 -2.92 6.72
N ILE A 303 1.57 -3.23 6.74
CA ILE A 303 1.02 -4.29 7.59
C ILE A 303 0.64 -5.46 6.69
N TRP A 304 1.15 -6.62 7.04
CA TRP A 304 0.97 -7.87 6.31
C TRP A 304 0.19 -8.87 7.14
N PHE A 305 -0.71 -9.56 6.45
CA PHE A 305 -1.49 -10.67 6.99
C PHE A 305 -1.46 -11.84 6.01
N GLY A 306 -1.17 -13.04 6.50
CA GLY A 306 -1.35 -14.29 5.77
C GLY A 306 -2.65 -14.97 6.19
N ASP A 307 -3.45 -15.41 5.22
CA ASP A 307 -4.71 -16.13 5.45
C ASP A 307 -4.76 -17.43 4.64
N ILE A 308 -5.93 -18.08 4.61
CA ILE A 308 -6.17 -19.31 3.85
C ILE A 308 -5.99 -19.16 2.32
N ARG A 309 -6.10 -17.94 1.78
CA ARG A 309 -6.05 -17.63 0.34
C ARG A 309 -4.70 -17.10 -0.13
N GLY A 310 -3.87 -16.58 0.78
CA GLY A 310 -2.54 -16.07 0.47
C GLY A 310 -2.09 -14.98 1.41
N ILE A 311 -1.60 -13.86 0.87
CA ILE A 311 -1.11 -12.71 1.64
C ILE A 311 -1.80 -11.41 1.27
N HIS A 312 -1.94 -10.54 2.27
CA HIS A 312 -2.53 -9.22 2.18
C HIS A 312 -1.54 -8.18 2.68
N ARG A 313 -1.40 -7.09 1.93
CA ARG A 313 -0.61 -5.91 2.31
C ARG A 313 -1.53 -4.72 2.47
N PHE A 314 -1.40 -4.05 3.61
CA PHE A 314 -2.02 -2.78 3.89
C PHE A 314 -0.94 -1.71 3.99
N PHE A 315 -1.09 -0.63 3.24
CA PHE A 315 -0.11 0.44 3.14
C PHE A 315 -0.80 1.80 3.08
N TYR A 316 -0.11 2.83 3.56
CA TYR A 316 -0.64 4.18 3.49
C TYR A 316 -0.31 4.82 2.15
N THR A 317 -1.30 5.46 1.54
CA THR A 317 -1.14 6.14 0.27
C THR A 317 -1.76 7.53 0.31
N PRO A 318 -1.09 8.56 -0.25
CA PRO A 318 -1.71 9.87 -0.50
C PRO A 318 -2.64 9.83 -1.72
N LEU A 319 -2.66 8.73 -2.49
CA LEU A 319 -3.50 8.59 -3.66
C LEU A 319 -4.95 8.35 -3.25
N ILE A 320 -5.84 9.22 -3.69
CA ILE A 320 -7.28 9.06 -3.55
C ILE A 320 -7.79 8.33 -4.79
N ARG A 321 -8.32 7.12 -4.62
CA ARG A 321 -9.03 6.44 -5.70
C ARG A 321 -10.43 7.04 -5.83
N GLN A 322 -10.68 7.76 -6.92
CA GLN A 322 -12.03 8.23 -7.25
C GLN A 322 -12.77 7.16 -8.05
N GLU A 323 -13.85 6.62 -7.48
CA GLU A 323 -14.79 5.80 -8.24
C GLU A 323 -15.78 6.68 -8.98
N PHE A 324 -16.05 6.33 -10.23
CA PHE A 324 -17.08 6.94 -11.06
C PHE A 324 -18.25 5.96 -11.21
N PRO A 325 -19.50 6.43 -11.29
CA PRO A 325 -20.65 5.56 -11.50
C PRO A 325 -20.53 4.89 -12.88
N THR A 326 -20.03 3.66 -12.94
CA THR A 326 -19.93 2.94 -14.22
C THR A 326 -21.25 2.26 -14.53
N GLU A 327 -22.09 2.88 -15.36
CA GLU A 327 -23.09 2.14 -16.12
C GLU A 327 -22.45 1.61 -17.40
N LYS A 328 -22.18 0.31 -17.43
CA LYS A 328 -22.06 -0.52 -18.65
C LYS A 328 -21.25 0.08 -19.83
N SER A 329 -19.94 -0.21 -19.83
CA SER A 329 -19.07 -0.47 -21.01
C SER A 329 -17.76 0.30 -20.90
N ALA A 330 -16.68 -0.45 -20.69
CA ALA A 330 -15.32 0.05 -20.58
C ALA A 330 -14.74 0.36 -21.97
N SER A 331 -14.79 1.62 -22.40
CA SER A 331 -13.72 2.15 -23.25
C SER A 331 -12.63 2.73 -22.34
N SER A 332 -11.36 2.60 -22.73
CA SER A 332 -10.22 3.23 -22.07
C SER A 332 -10.02 4.70 -22.45
N ASP A 333 -10.90 5.26 -23.28
CA ASP A 333 -10.75 6.63 -23.76
C ASP A 333 -11.21 7.63 -22.70
N PHE A 334 -10.28 8.44 -22.25
CA PHE A 334 -10.52 9.54 -21.34
C PHE A 334 -9.59 10.71 -21.62
N ALA A 335 -10.03 11.90 -21.22
CA ALA A 335 -9.19 13.08 -21.17
C ALA A 335 -9.24 13.71 -19.78
N VAL A 336 -8.11 14.27 -19.36
CA VAL A 336 -7.97 14.91 -18.05
C VAL A 336 -7.26 16.25 -18.15
N ALA A 337 -7.67 17.21 -17.33
CA ALA A 337 -6.95 18.47 -17.15
C ALA A 337 -7.01 18.96 -15.70
N PRO A 338 -5.89 19.44 -15.13
CA PRO A 338 -5.86 19.97 -13.77
C PRO A 338 -6.47 21.38 -13.69
N ASP A 339 -7.25 21.62 -12.64
CA ASP A 339 -7.71 22.93 -12.19
C ASP A 339 -6.70 23.60 -11.25
N GLU A 340 -6.78 24.92 -11.07
CA GLU A 340 -5.96 25.70 -10.13
C GLU A 340 -6.24 25.36 -8.67
N ASN A 341 -7.47 24.98 -8.35
CA ASN A 341 -7.89 24.75 -6.96
C ASN A 341 -7.60 23.32 -6.47
N GLY A 342 -6.68 22.62 -7.13
CA GLY A 342 -6.39 21.20 -6.88
C GLY A 342 -7.50 20.26 -7.34
N GLY A 343 -8.43 20.75 -8.17
CA GLY A 343 -9.43 19.94 -8.85
C GLY A 343 -8.89 19.32 -10.14
N VAL A 344 -9.65 18.37 -10.70
CA VAL A 344 -9.35 17.76 -11.99
C VAL A 344 -10.64 17.63 -12.79
N TRP A 345 -10.61 18.08 -14.04
CA TRP A 345 -11.64 17.78 -15.02
C TRP A 345 -11.33 16.47 -15.70
N ILE A 346 -12.34 15.61 -15.82
CA ILE A 346 -12.22 14.28 -16.42
C ILE A 346 -13.41 14.05 -17.35
N SER A 347 -13.15 13.66 -18.59
CA SER A 347 -14.17 13.12 -19.48
C SER A 347 -13.89 11.64 -19.72
N PHE A 348 -14.93 10.81 -19.62
CA PHE A 348 -14.84 9.37 -19.82
C PHE A 348 -15.98 8.87 -20.68
N ASN A 349 -15.68 7.98 -21.63
CA ASN A 349 -16.68 7.43 -22.54
C ASN A 349 -17.79 6.69 -21.78
N SER A 350 -19.04 7.11 -21.98
CA SER A 350 -20.20 6.61 -21.22
C SER A 350 -20.81 5.31 -21.80
N GLY A 351 -20.12 4.63 -22.72
CA GLY A 351 -20.58 3.39 -23.34
C GLY A 351 -21.53 3.59 -24.52
N GLY A 352 -21.28 2.86 -25.62
CA GLY A 352 -22.08 2.87 -26.86
C GLY A 352 -21.22 3.08 -28.11
N ALA A 353 -21.81 2.89 -29.30
CA ALA A 353 -21.14 3.13 -30.59
C ALA A 353 -20.92 4.63 -30.90
N ASN A 354 -21.45 5.53 -30.06
CA ASN A 354 -21.35 6.97 -30.23
C ASN A 354 -20.22 7.53 -29.36
N VAL A 355 -19.54 8.56 -29.84
CA VAL A 355 -18.37 9.18 -29.19
C VAL A 355 -18.72 10.05 -27.96
N LYS A 356 -19.73 9.69 -27.20
CA LYS A 356 -20.23 10.49 -26.07
C LYS A 356 -19.48 10.15 -24.80
N ALA A 357 -19.14 11.19 -24.05
CA ALA A 357 -18.47 11.09 -22.77
C ALA A 357 -19.20 11.92 -21.72
N ASP A 358 -19.24 11.39 -20.51
CA ASP A 358 -19.67 12.13 -19.34
C ASP A 358 -18.51 12.98 -18.83
N LEU A 359 -18.82 14.22 -18.47
CA LEU A 359 -17.86 15.17 -17.91
C LEU A 359 -18.01 15.20 -16.40
N TYR A 360 -16.90 15.10 -15.69
CA TYR A 360 -16.82 15.20 -14.25
C TYR A 360 -15.82 16.26 -13.84
N HIS A 361 -16.17 17.02 -12.80
CA HIS A 361 -15.22 17.80 -12.03
C HIS A 361 -14.97 17.09 -10.70
N VAL A 362 -13.72 16.73 -10.45
CA VAL A 362 -13.30 16.07 -9.21
C VAL A 362 -12.61 17.11 -8.35
N LEU A 363 -13.20 17.43 -7.21
CA LEU A 363 -12.64 18.38 -6.25
C LEU A 363 -12.77 17.80 -4.84
N ARG A 364 -11.66 17.79 -4.08
CA ARG A 364 -11.61 17.28 -2.69
C ARG A 364 -12.17 15.85 -2.54
N GLY A 365 -11.88 14.97 -3.50
CA GLY A 365 -12.31 13.57 -3.49
C GLY A 365 -13.79 13.35 -3.78
N LYS A 366 -14.49 14.35 -4.32
CA LYS A 366 -15.88 14.25 -4.77
C LYS A 366 -15.94 14.47 -6.28
N ALA A 367 -16.43 13.48 -7.01
CA ALA A 367 -16.72 13.60 -8.43
C ALA A 367 -18.14 14.14 -8.63
N GLU A 368 -18.27 15.28 -9.30
CA GLU A 368 -19.55 15.88 -9.67
C GLU A 368 -19.71 15.85 -11.18
N ARG A 369 -20.78 15.20 -11.67
CA ARG A 369 -21.11 15.18 -13.10
C ARG A 369 -21.53 16.57 -13.54
N ARG A 370 -20.98 17.04 -14.66
CA ARG A 370 -21.29 18.33 -15.28
C ARG A 370 -21.90 18.13 -16.66
N LEU A 371 -22.72 19.09 -17.05
CA LEU A 371 -23.28 19.21 -18.39
C LEU A 371 -22.59 20.39 -19.08
N PRO A 372 -22.47 20.38 -20.42
CA PRO A 372 -23.06 19.44 -21.39
C PRO A 372 -22.31 18.10 -21.49
N GLN A 373 -22.89 17.13 -22.22
CA GLN A 373 -22.12 15.96 -22.64
C GLN A 373 -21.02 16.38 -23.64
N VAL A 374 -19.85 15.80 -23.45
CA VAL A 374 -18.65 16.05 -24.22
C VAL A 374 -18.25 14.78 -24.98
N THR A 375 -17.08 14.78 -25.61
CA THR A 375 -16.44 13.59 -26.15
C THR A 375 -15.13 13.32 -25.38
N PRO A 376 -14.56 12.10 -25.41
CA PRO A 376 -13.44 11.72 -24.55
C PRO A 376 -12.07 12.17 -25.07
N PHE A 377 -12.00 12.98 -26.14
CA PHE A 377 -10.74 13.17 -26.87
C PHE A 377 -9.77 14.15 -26.22
N PHE A 378 -10.25 15.30 -25.74
CA PHE A 378 -9.38 16.23 -25.04
C PHE A 378 -10.12 17.11 -24.04
N ILE A 379 -9.33 17.56 -23.06
CA ILE A 379 -9.63 18.69 -22.20
C ILE A 379 -8.37 19.57 -22.23
N TYR A 380 -8.53 20.83 -22.61
CA TYR A 380 -7.44 21.78 -22.69
C TYR A 380 -7.69 22.94 -21.74
N ARG A 381 -6.76 23.15 -20.81
CA ARG A 381 -6.73 24.34 -19.99
C ARG A 381 -5.97 25.44 -20.74
N ALA A 382 -6.67 26.52 -21.03
CA ALA A 382 -6.11 27.72 -21.62
C ALA A 382 -5.26 28.51 -20.60
N PRO A 383 -4.33 29.37 -21.04
CA PRO A 383 -3.51 30.20 -20.15
C PRO A 383 -4.30 31.17 -19.27
N ASP A 384 -5.52 31.53 -19.67
CA ASP A 384 -6.47 32.36 -18.91
C ASP A 384 -7.31 31.56 -17.89
N ASN A 385 -6.98 30.28 -17.68
CA ASN A 385 -7.67 29.33 -16.81
C ASN A 385 -9.09 28.94 -17.24
N THR A 386 -9.48 29.27 -18.45
CA THR A 386 -10.67 28.69 -19.08
C THR A 386 -10.36 27.29 -19.61
N PHE A 387 -11.41 26.51 -19.85
CA PHE A 387 -11.25 25.14 -20.34
C PHE A 387 -11.95 24.93 -21.68
N TRP A 388 -11.32 24.16 -22.55
CA TRP A 388 -11.86 23.73 -23.82
C TRP A 388 -12.06 22.22 -23.82
N PHE A 389 -13.26 21.79 -24.20
CA PHE A 389 -13.64 20.39 -24.29
C PHE A 389 -14.07 20.07 -25.71
N SER A 390 -13.81 18.85 -26.15
CA SER A 390 -14.35 18.34 -27.40
C SER A 390 -15.84 17.99 -27.24
N GLY A 391 -16.68 18.42 -28.18
CA GLY A 391 -18.12 18.12 -28.21
C GLY A 391 -18.55 17.45 -29.51
N GLU A 392 -19.76 16.91 -29.54
CA GLU A 392 -20.36 16.38 -30.76
C GLU A 392 -20.62 17.55 -31.73
N ARG A 393 -19.83 17.66 -32.79
CA ARG A 393 -19.88 18.72 -33.82
C ARG A 393 -19.57 20.14 -33.31
N CYS A 394 -18.89 20.26 -32.17
CA CYS A 394 -18.53 21.55 -31.59
C CYS A 394 -17.32 21.43 -30.67
N LEU A 395 -16.80 22.57 -30.24
CA LEU A 395 -16.01 22.71 -29.03
C LEU A 395 -16.87 23.35 -27.95
N TRP A 396 -16.63 22.98 -26.71
CA TRP A 396 -17.19 23.65 -25.55
C TRP A 396 -16.11 24.47 -24.89
N HIS A 397 -16.37 25.75 -24.64
CA HIS A 397 -15.49 26.66 -23.91
C HIS A 397 -16.13 26.98 -22.57
N LEU A 398 -15.53 26.52 -21.48
CA LEU A 398 -15.95 26.80 -20.12
C LEU A 398 -15.28 28.07 -19.63
N VAL A 399 -16.09 29.09 -19.39
CA VAL A 399 -15.67 30.38 -18.83
C VAL A 399 -16.40 30.55 -17.50
N GLY A 400 -15.66 30.50 -16.39
CA GLY A 400 -16.27 30.37 -15.07
C GLY A 400 -17.03 29.05 -14.95
N ASP A 401 -18.34 29.12 -14.74
CA ASP A 401 -19.24 27.95 -14.68
C ASP A 401 -20.04 27.71 -15.97
N ASP A 402 -19.92 28.62 -16.94
CA ASP A 402 -20.75 28.62 -18.15
C ASP A 402 -20.05 27.94 -19.33
N PHE A 403 -20.73 26.96 -19.91
CA PHE A 403 -20.28 26.29 -21.13
C PHE A 403 -20.80 27.02 -22.37
N VAL A 404 -19.89 27.64 -23.11
CA VAL A 404 -20.15 28.30 -24.38
C VAL A 404 -19.89 27.33 -25.53
N ARG A 405 -20.88 27.15 -26.40
CA ARG A 405 -20.72 26.33 -27.61
C ARG A 405 -19.99 27.10 -28.71
N VAL A 406 -18.93 26.51 -29.23
CA VAL A 406 -18.14 27.03 -30.35
C VAL A 406 -18.25 26.07 -31.53
N ASN A 407 -18.77 26.54 -32.65
CA ASN A 407 -18.94 25.71 -33.85
C ASN A 407 -17.57 25.37 -34.46
N LEU A 408 -17.43 24.16 -35.01
CA LEU A 408 -16.25 23.76 -35.78
C LEU A 408 -16.20 24.47 -37.15
N PRO A 409 -15.07 24.44 -37.86
CA PRO A 409 -15.02 24.89 -39.26
C PRO A 409 -16.11 24.20 -40.09
N PRO A 410 -16.81 24.90 -41.01
CA PRO A 410 -17.91 24.32 -41.79
C PRO A 410 -17.57 23.01 -42.50
N GLU A 411 -16.37 22.92 -43.08
CA GLU A 411 -15.82 21.73 -43.72
C GLU A 411 -15.56 20.55 -42.77
N ASN A 412 -15.50 20.80 -41.45
CA ASN A 412 -15.10 19.86 -40.42
C ASN A 412 -16.18 19.59 -39.37
N VAL A 413 -17.42 20.05 -39.59
CA VAL A 413 -18.53 19.92 -38.62
C VAL A 413 -18.76 18.47 -38.19
N ASN A 414 -18.58 17.50 -39.09
CA ASN A 414 -18.75 16.07 -38.80
C ASN A 414 -17.45 15.35 -38.42
N GLN A 415 -16.34 16.07 -38.27
CA GLN A 415 -15.00 15.49 -38.06
C GLN A 415 -14.54 15.59 -36.60
N SER A 416 -15.47 15.67 -35.64
CA SER A 416 -15.16 15.79 -34.21
C SER A 416 -14.37 14.59 -33.68
N GLU A 417 -14.55 13.41 -34.28
CA GLU A 417 -13.79 12.20 -33.96
C GLU A 417 -12.31 12.28 -34.36
N PHE A 418 -11.99 13.19 -35.27
CA PHE A 418 -10.62 13.41 -35.72
C PHE A 418 -9.94 14.55 -34.98
N LEU A 419 -10.54 15.16 -33.96
CA LEU A 419 -9.85 16.18 -33.17
C LEU A 419 -8.58 15.61 -32.52
N GLN A 420 -7.41 16.13 -32.90
CA GLN A 420 -6.10 15.62 -32.46
C GLN A 420 -5.44 16.48 -31.39
N THR A 421 -5.48 17.80 -31.58
CA THR A 421 -4.79 18.72 -30.68
C THR A 421 -5.44 20.09 -30.73
N ILE A 422 -5.38 20.79 -29.59
CA ILE A 422 -5.84 22.15 -29.39
C ILE A 422 -4.81 22.91 -28.57
N THR A 423 -4.58 24.18 -28.92
CA THR A 423 -3.77 25.07 -28.11
C THR A 423 -4.10 26.53 -28.43
N GLU A 424 -3.75 27.45 -27.53
CA GLU A 424 -4.03 28.87 -27.68
C GLU A 424 -2.73 29.64 -27.92
N ASP A 425 -2.70 30.53 -28.91
CA ASP A 425 -1.56 31.42 -29.14
C ASP A 425 -1.60 32.69 -28.30
N GLN A 426 -0.50 33.45 -28.29
CA GLN A 426 -0.37 34.69 -27.52
C GLN A 426 -1.46 35.75 -27.82
N GLN A 427 -2.13 35.67 -28.97
CA GLN A 427 -3.17 36.62 -29.37
C GLN A 427 -4.59 36.12 -29.01
N GLY A 428 -4.70 35.03 -28.24
CA GLY A 428 -5.98 34.40 -27.90
C GLY A 428 -6.57 33.54 -29.02
N GLY A 429 -5.81 33.28 -30.09
CA GLY A 429 -6.25 32.44 -31.19
C GLY A 429 -6.17 30.96 -30.84
N ILE A 430 -7.27 30.23 -31.04
CA ILE A 430 -7.33 28.79 -30.76
C ILE A 430 -6.94 28.01 -32.01
N TRP A 431 -5.83 27.28 -31.94
CA TRP A 431 -5.38 26.36 -32.97
C TRP A 431 -5.93 24.98 -32.72
N VAL A 432 -6.53 24.37 -33.74
CA VAL A 432 -7.13 23.03 -33.67
C VAL A 432 -6.73 22.24 -34.90
N SER A 433 -6.21 21.03 -34.69
CA SER A 433 -5.94 20.09 -35.77
C SER A 433 -7.01 19.01 -35.79
N PHE A 434 -7.53 18.76 -36.98
CA PHE A 434 -8.38 17.63 -37.29
C PHE A 434 -7.55 16.65 -38.10
N GLY A 435 -7.46 15.44 -37.59
CA GLY A 435 -6.68 14.40 -38.22
C GLY A 435 -7.17 14.10 -39.62
N ARG A 436 -6.24 14.06 -40.59
CA ARG A 436 -6.52 13.95 -42.03
C ARG A 436 -7.32 15.12 -42.64
N HIS A 437 -7.78 16.07 -41.84
CA HIS A 437 -8.62 17.19 -42.27
C HIS A 437 -7.99 18.57 -42.03
N GLY A 438 -6.73 18.62 -41.57
CA GLY A 438 -5.90 19.81 -41.54
C GLY A 438 -5.95 20.60 -40.23
N LEU A 439 -5.17 21.68 -40.21
CA LEU A 439 -5.02 22.61 -39.09
C LEU A 439 -5.85 23.86 -39.32
N TYR A 440 -6.51 24.36 -38.29
CA TYR A 440 -7.29 25.59 -38.33
C TYR A 440 -6.97 26.48 -37.14
N ARG A 441 -7.11 27.79 -37.33
CA ARG A 441 -7.05 28.78 -36.26
C ARG A 441 -8.40 29.47 -36.15
N LEU A 442 -8.99 29.50 -34.97
CA LEU A 442 -10.13 30.32 -34.61
C LEU A 442 -9.64 31.63 -34.01
N ALA A 443 -10.01 32.75 -34.62
CA ALA A 443 -9.79 34.08 -34.04
C ALA A 443 -10.94 34.99 -34.43
N ASN A 444 -11.40 35.82 -33.49
CA ASN A 444 -12.53 36.74 -33.70
C ASN A 444 -13.78 36.04 -34.28
N GLY A 445 -14.08 34.83 -33.80
CA GLY A 445 -15.23 34.02 -34.24
C GLY A 445 -15.09 33.40 -35.64
N SER A 446 -13.97 33.59 -36.33
CA SER A 446 -13.74 33.08 -37.68
C SER A 446 -12.67 31.99 -37.70
N TRP A 447 -12.95 30.90 -38.40
CA TRP A 447 -11.98 29.84 -38.66
C TRP A 447 -11.16 30.16 -39.91
N THR A 448 -9.85 29.98 -39.84
CA THR A 448 -8.94 30.13 -40.98
C THR A 448 -8.05 28.89 -41.10
N SER A 449 -8.08 28.25 -42.27
CA SER A 449 -7.22 27.10 -42.56
C SER A 449 -5.75 27.49 -42.46
N TYR A 450 -4.98 26.70 -41.70
CA TYR A 450 -3.58 26.94 -41.32
C TYR A 450 -3.30 28.36 -40.78
N GLY A 451 -4.32 29.04 -40.25
CA GLY A 451 -4.21 30.45 -39.82
C GLY A 451 -3.80 31.41 -40.94
N GLY A 452 -4.13 31.08 -42.20
CA GLY A 452 -3.77 31.88 -43.37
C GLY A 452 -2.30 31.76 -43.78
N ARG A 453 -1.59 30.75 -43.25
CA ARG A 453 -0.16 30.55 -43.48
C ARG A 453 0.11 29.43 -44.47
N ASP A 454 1.03 29.71 -45.39
CA ASP A 454 1.49 28.76 -46.40
C ASP A 454 2.85 28.14 -46.08
N ASP A 455 3.54 28.67 -45.07
CA ASP A 455 4.83 28.14 -44.59
C ASP A 455 4.69 26.98 -43.60
N LEU A 456 3.47 26.71 -43.11
CA LEU A 456 3.20 25.56 -42.24
C LEU A 456 3.11 24.26 -43.08
N PRO A 457 3.61 23.12 -42.57
CA PRO A 457 3.46 21.85 -43.25
C PRO A 457 1.99 21.55 -43.52
N LYS A 458 1.61 21.36 -44.80
CA LYS A 458 0.23 21.04 -45.20
C LYS A 458 -0.07 19.56 -44.95
N SER A 459 -0.08 19.19 -43.68
CA SER A 459 -0.40 17.87 -43.14
C SER A 459 -1.27 18.04 -41.88
N TRP A 460 -1.87 16.96 -41.38
CA TRP A 460 -2.43 16.97 -40.02
C TRP A 460 -1.34 17.09 -38.96
N MET A 461 -1.61 17.92 -37.95
CA MET A 461 -0.76 18.02 -36.77
C MET A 461 -1.22 16.99 -35.74
N MET A 462 -0.26 16.19 -35.27
CA MET A 462 -0.47 15.22 -34.19
C MET A 462 -0.43 15.90 -32.82
N ILE A 463 0.41 16.94 -32.70
CA ILE A 463 0.57 17.69 -31.46
C ILE A 463 0.78 19.16 -31.77
N ALA A 464 0.16 20.00 -30.94
CA ALA A 464 0.40 21.42 -30.87
C ALA A 464 0.61 21.82 -29.41
N PHE A 465 1.52 22.76 -29.17
CA PHE A 465 1.81 23.26 -27.84
C PHE A 465 2.26 24.70 -27.87
N THR A 466 1.69 25.53 -27.00
CA THR A 466 2.14 26.90 -26.79
C THR A 466 3.16 26.97 -25.66
N ASP A 467 4.35 27.50 -25.96
CA ASP A 467 5.40 27.71 -24.96
C ASP A 467 5.15 28.93 -24.06
N SER A 468 6.02 29.12 -23.07
CA SER A 468 5.92 30.24 -22.11
C SER A 468 6.10 31.62 -22.74
N LEU A 469 6.57 31.70 -24.00
CA LEU A 469 6.67 32.94 -24.77
C LEU A 469 5.45 33.16 -25.67
N GLY A 470 4.43 32.28 -25.61
CA GLY A 470 3.23 32.37 -26.42
C GLY A 470 3.39 31.87 -27.85
N ARG A 471 4.51 31.21 -28.18
CA ARG A 471 4.75 30.64 -29.50
C ARG A 471 4.13 29.26 -29.58
N VAL A 472 3.39 29.00 -30.64
CA VAL A 472 2.83 27.68 -30.91
C VAL A 472 3.85 26.85 -31.67
N TRP A 473 4.02 25.61 -31.25
CA TRP A 473 4.84 24.60 -31.89
C TRP A 473 3.95 23.48 -32.41
N PHE A 474 4.22 22.99 -33.61
CA PHE A 474 3.44 21.97 -34.28
C PHE A 474 4.31 20.78 -34.66
N GLY A 475 3.88 19.57 -34.29
CA GLY A 475 4.44 18.32 -34.77
C GLY A 475 3.49 17.63 -35.74
N ALA A 476 3.91 17.49 -37.01
CA ALA A 476 3.13 16.81 -38.04
C ALA A 476 3.36 15.30 -38.03
N ALA A 477 2.37 14.53 -38.48
CA ALA A 477 2.48 13.07 -38.58
C ALA A 477 3.60 12.61 -39.54
N THR A 478 4.00 13.46 -40.48
CA THR A 478 5.08 13.22 -41.44
C THR A 478 6.48 13.41 -40.84
N GLY A 479 6.59 13.70 -39.54
CA GLY A 479 7.85 13.98 -38.84
C GLY A 479 8.37 15.42 -39.05
N SER A 480 7.63 16.26 -39.77
CA SER A 480 7.96 17.67 -39.94
C SER A 480 7.49 18.51 -38.74
N PHE A 481 8.20 19.60 -38.48
CA PHE A 481 7.96 20.49 -37.36
C PHE A 481 7.73 21.92 -37.86
N GLY A 482 6.82 22.64 -37.22
CA GLY A 482 6.47 24.02 -37.56
C GLY A 482 6.25 24.88 -36.32
N THR A 483 6.18 26.19 -36.49
CA THR A 483 5.84 27.12 -35.40
C THR A 483 5.00 28.29 -35.89
N SER A 484 4.13 28.83 -35.02
CA SER A 484 3.36 30.04 -35.30
C SER A 484 4.21 31.31 -35.36
N THR A 485 5.47 31.29 -34.96
CA THR A 485 6.37 32.43 -35.10
C THR A 485 7.40 32.13 -36.19
N ARG A 486 7.59 33.02 -37.16
CA ARG A 486 8.62 32.83 -38.19
C ARG A 486 9.99 32.82 -37.50
N LEU A 487 10.63 31.67 -37.43
CA LEU A 487 12.00 31.57 -36.92
C LEU A 487 12.90 32.30 -37.91
N VAL A 488 13.43 33.45 -37.53
CA VAL A 488 14.44 34.13 -38.32
C VAL A 488 15.71 33.29 -38.24
N PRO A 489 16.27 32.79 -39.37
CA PRO A 489 17.51 32.03 -39.34
C PRO A 489 18.62 32.88 -38.73
N GLN A 490 19.42 32.29 -37.83
CA GLN A 490 20.57 32.95 -37.18
C GLN A 490 21.61 33.51 -38.16
N SER A 491 21.55 33.16 -39.46
CA SER A 491 22.47 33.66 -40.48
C SER A 491 22.33 35.15 -40.81
N VAL A 492 21.35 35.86 -40.25
CA VAL A 492 21.15 37.31 -40.48
C VAL A 492 21.65 38.18 -39.31
N LEU A 493 22.08 37.58 -38.19
CA LEU A 493 22.51 38.33 -36.99
C LEU A 493 24.03 38.56 -36.89
N ARG A 494 24.82 38.18 -37.90
CA ARG A 494 26.25 38.53 -38.02
C ARG A 494 26.48 39.59 -39.09
N GLN A 495 25.90 40.77 -38.91
CA GLN A 495 26.38 42.01 -39.52
C GLN A 495 25.77 43.20 -38.78
N LYS A 496 26.42 43.59 -37.68
CA LYS A 496 26.56 44.98 -37.24
C LYS A 496 27.72 45.07 -36.27
#